data_AF-A0A0M3JSB7-F1
#
_entry.id   AF-A0A0M3JSB7-F1
#
_cell.length_a   1.000
_cell.length_b   1.000
_cell.length_c   1.000
_cell.angle_alpha   90.00
_cell.angle_beta   90.00
_cell.angle_gamma   90.00
#
_symmetry.space_group_name_H-M   'P 1'
#
loop_
_entity.id
_entity.type
_entity.pdbx_description
1 polymer ?
#
loop_
_entity_poly.entity_id
_entity_poly.type
_entity_poly.pdbx_seq_one_letter_code
_entity_poly.pdbx_strand_id
1 'polypeptide(L)'
;MQLRCQLGGDAIERWRLLMGASKFLRTMQDVKRESLRAQFAISDTRNLVHGADSQQSAHNEMQLFEPYPPLLNPYELIASSHPLFP
;
A
#
# COMPACT_ATOMS: atom_id res chain seq x y z
N MET A 1 1.01 2.90 -10.25
CA MET A 1 -0.31 2.63 -9.61
C MET A 1 -0.96 3.96 -9.18
N GLN A 2 -2.29 4.05 -8.99
CA GLN A 2 -2.98 5.28 -8.52
C GLN A 2 -4.00 4.96 -7.43
N LEU A 3 -4.12 5.81 -6.41
CA LEU A 3 -5.14 5.70 -5.36
C LEU A 3 -6.52 6.09 -5.90
N ARG A 4 -7.49 5.17 -5.79
CA ARG A 4 -8.85 5.38 -6.30
C ARG A 4 -9.87 4.67 -5.41
N CYS A 5 -11.04 5.27 -5.25
CA CYS A 5 -12.21 4.64 -4.63
C CYS A 5 -13.40 4.75 -5.57
N GLN A 6 -14.03 3.62 -5.90
CA GLN A 6 -15.19 3.58 -6.81
C GLN A 6 -16.42 4.31 -6.24
N LEU A 7 -16.55 4.37 -4.91
CA LEU A 7 -17.65 5.03 -4.21
C LEU A 7 -17.38 6.52 -3.93
N GLY A 8 -16.28 7.07 -4.47
CA GLY A 8 -15.81 8.45 -4.23
C GLY A 8 -15.21 8.66 -2.83
N GLY A 9 -14.46 9.74 -2.63
CA GLY A 9 -13.81 10.06 -1.35
C GLY A 9 -12.43 9.42 -1.17
N ASP A 10 -11.86 9.51 0.03
CA ASP A 10 -10.49 9.06 0.31
C ASP A 10 -10.42 7.53 0.37
N ALA A 11 -9.65 6.96 -0.56
CA ALA A 11 -9.42 5.52 -0.66
C ALA A 11 -8.71 4.96 0.59
N ILE A 12 -7.80 5.72 1.20
CA ILE A 12 -7.06 5.28 2.39
C ILE A 12 -8.00 5.21 3.58
N GLU A 13 -8.77 6.26 3.83
CA GLU A 13 -9.72 6.29 4.94
C GLU A 13 -10.73 5.14 4.85
N ARG A 14 -11.33 4.96 3.67
CA ARG A 14 -12.31 3.89 3.43
C ARG A 14 -11.71 2.51 3.59
N TRP A 15 -10.50 2.28 3.06
CA TRP A 15 -9.81 1.00 3.24
C TRP A 15 -9.51 0.73 4.71
N ARG A 16 -9.03 1.73 5.45
CA ARG A 16 -8.74 1.59 6.90
C ARG A 16 -10.00 1.30 7.71
N LEU A 17 -11.13 1.92 7.38
CA LEU A 17 -12.41 1.62 7.99
C LEU A 17 -12.83 0.17 7.74
N LEU A 18 -12.68 -0.31 6.49
CA LEU A 18 -13.01 -1.68 6.13
C LEU A 18 -12.07 -2.72 6.80
N MET A 19 -10.78 -2.41 6.89
CA MET A 19 -9.80 -3.27 7.56
C MET A 19 -10.10 -3.43 9.06
N GLY A 20 -10.45 -2.34 9.74
CA GLY A 20 -10.60 -2.31 11.20
C GLY A 20 -9.27 -2.14 11.95
N ALA A 21 -9.33 -2.12 13.28
CA ALA A 21 -8.17 -1.88 14.14
C ALA A 21 -7.05 -2.91 13.92
N SER A 22 -5.78 -2.48 14.00
CA SER A 22 -4.61 -3.37 13.82
C SER A 22 -4.33 -4.28 15.02
N LYS A 23 -4.77 -3.87 16.22
CA LYS A 23 -4.55 -4.60 17.47
C LYS A 23 -5.71 -5.54 17.75
N PHE A 24 -5.42 -6.83 17.84
CA PHE A 24 -6.41 -7.90 17.92
C PHE A 24 -7.42 -7.67 19.05
N LEU A 25 -6.95 -7.30 20.24
CA LEU A 25 -7.86 -6.98 21.36
C LEU A 25 -8.78 -5.80 21.06
N ARG A 26 -8.29 -4.74 20.38
CA ARG A 26 -9.13 -3.60 19.99
C ARG A 26 -10.15 -4.00 18.94
N THR A 27 -9.74 -4.84 17.99
CA THR A 27 -10.63 -5.40 16.96
C THR A 27 -11.76 -6.21 17.59
N MET A 28 -11.47 -7.01 18.63
CA MET A 28 -12.47 -7.83 19.34
C MET A 28 -13.43 -7.00 20.21
N GLN A 29 -12.99 -5.82 20.64
CA GLN A 29 -13.81 -4.85 21.38
C GLN A 29 -14.64 -3.96 20.45
N ASP A 30 -14.35 -3.94 19.15
CA ASP A 30 -15.08 -3.12 18.20
C ASP A 30 -16.52 -3.62 18.09
N VAL A 31 -17.46 -2.69 18.23
CA VAL A 31 -18.90 -2.96 18.09
C VAL A 31 -19.20 -3.43 16.66
N LYS A 32 -18.37 -3.03 15.69
CA LYS A 32 -18.48 -3.46 14.29
C LYS A 32 -17.63 -4.70 14.03
N ARG A 33 -18.19 -5.88 14.35
CA ARG A 33 -17.60 -7.19 13.98
C ARG A 33 -17.57 -7.48 12.47
N GLU A 34 -17.94 -6.51 11.64
CA GLU A 34 -18.00 -6.62 10.18
C GLU A 34 -16.68 -6.22 9.50
N SER A 35 -15.72 -5.63 10.24
CA SER A 35 -14.41 -5.33 9.64
C SER A 35 -13.65 -6.61 9.28
N LEU A 36 -12.79 -6.54 8.26
CA LEU A 36 -12.02 -7.71 7.80
C LEU A 36 -11.19 -8.32 8.92
N ARG A 37 -10.55 -7.49 9.76
CA ARG A 37 -9.77 -7.96 10.90
C ARG A 37 -10.64 -8.60 11.98
N ALA A 38 -11.84 -8.09 12.23
CA ALA A 38 -12.73 -8.68 13.23
C ALA A 38 -13.18 -10.09 12.82
N GLN A 39 -13.39 -10.29 11.52
CA GLN A 39 -13.87 -11.57 10.99
C GLN A 39 -12.74 -12.60 10.83
N PHE A 40 -11.52 -12.17 10.48
CA PHE A 40 -10.49 -13.09 9.97
C PHE A 40 -9.09 -12.94 10.59
N ALA A 41 -8.84 -11.97 11.47
CA ALA A 41 -7.53 -11.87 12.13
C ALA A 41 -7.32 -13.02 13.12
N ILE A 42 -6.08 -13.51 13.21
CA ILE A 42 -5.67 -14.57 14.14
C ILE A 42 -4.87 -13.97 15.32
N SER A 43 -4.11 -12.90 15.09
CA SER A 43 -3.31 -12.20 16.09
C SER A 43 -2.95 -10.78 15.62
N ASP A 44 -2.25 -10.01 16.45
CA ASP A 44 -1.74 -8.67 16.13
C ASP A 44 -0.91 -8.62 14.84
N THR A 45 -0.07 -9.63 14.61
CA THR A 45 0.82 -9.71 13.44
C THR A 45 0.23 -10.53 12.31
N ARG A 46 -0.76 -11.37 12.60
CA ARG A 46 -1.54 -12.14 11.62
C ARG A 46 -2.94 -11.54 11.49
N ASN A 47 -2.99 -10.28 11.05
CA ASN A 47 -4.21 -9.48 10.98
C ASN A 47 -4.81 -9.38 9.56
N LEU A 48 -4.59 -10.40 8.73
CA LEU A 48 -5.12 -10.59 7.38
C LEU A 48 -4.63 -9.60 6.30
N VAL A 49 -4.70 -8.29 6.56
CA VAL A 49 -4.51 -7.23 5.56
C VAL A 49 -3.65 -6.08 6.09
N HIS A 50 -2.88 -5.48 5.18
CA HIS A 50 -2.12 -4.24 5.38
C HIS A 50 -2.76 -3.07 4.61
N GLY A 51 -2.45 -1.85 5.01
CA GLY A 51 -2.79 -0.67 4.24
C GLY A 51 -2.13 0.57 4.81
N ALA A 52 -1.75 1.47 3.90
CA ALA A 52 -1.17 2.76 4.20
C ALA A 52 -2.04 3.60 5.15
N ASP A 53 -1.39 4.52 5.85
CA ASP A 53 -2.01 5.48 6.76
C ASP A 53 -2.09 6.90 6.19
N SER A 54 -1.38 7.17 5.10
CA SER A 54 -1.31 8.47 4.44
C SER A 54 -1.07 8.33 2.95
N GLN A 55 -1.38 9.38 2.20
CA GLN A 55 -1.12 9.45 0.76
C GLN A 55 0.37 9.27 0.46
N GLN A 56 1.25 9.80 1.31
CA GLN A 56 2.69 9.68 1.14
C GLN A 56 3.18 8.25 1.35
N SER A 57 2.76 7.58 2.43
CA SER A 57 3.13 6.18 2.68
C SER A 57 2.58 5.27 1.58
N ALA A 58 1.36 5.52 1.12
CA ALA A 58 0.78 4.79 0.00
C ALA A 58 1.60 4.95 -1.30
N HIS A 59 2.06 6.16 -1.65
CA HIS A 59 2.89 6.35 -2.84
C HIS A 59 4.25 5.63 -2.71
N ASN A 60 4.89 5.73 -1.55
CA ASN A 60 6.17 5.05 -1.29
C ASN A 60 6.00 3.52 -1.35
N GLU A 61 4.95 2.99 -0.74
CA GLU A 61 4.62 1.56 -0.79
C GLU A 61 4.30 1.10 -2.22
N MET A 62 3.53 1.89 -2.98
CA MET A 62 3.25 1.57 -4.39
C MET A 62 4.54 1.43 -5.19
N GLN A 63 5.49 2.34 -5.02
CA GLN A 63 6.80 2.28 -5.70
C GLN A 63 7.58 1.01 -5.35
N LEU A 64 7.48 0.52 -4.12
CA LEU A 64 8.13 -0.74 -3.70
C LEU A 64 7.56 -1.96 -4.44
N PHE A 65 6.27 -1.94 -4.76
CA PHE A 65 5.58 -3.03 -5.45
C PHE A 65 5.48 -2.83 -6.97
N GLU A 66 5.97 -1.69 -7.51
CA GLU A 66 6.08 -1.53 -8.95
C GLU A 66 7.06 -2.57 -9.51
N PRO A 67 6.81 -3.10 -10.72
CA PRO A 67 7.77 -3.94 -11.41
C PRO A 67 9.13 -3.24 -11.48
N TYR A 68 10.21 -4.00 -11.34
CA TYR A 68 11.53 -3.46 -11.63
C TYR A 68 11.53 -2.89 -13.05
N PRO A 69 12.19 -1.73 -13.26
CA PRO A 69 12.36 -1.22 -14.60
C PRO A 69 13.01 -2.31 -15.46
N PRO A 70 12.67 -2.38 -16.76
CA PRO A 70 13.35 -3.27 -17.68
C PRO A 70 14.86 -3.09 -17.52
N LEU A 71 15.60 -4.21 -17.50
CA LEU A 71 17.05 -4.13 -17.55
C LEU A 71 17.39 -3.41 -18.86
N LEU A 72 17.92 -2.20 -18.74
CA LEU A 72 18.40 -1.46 -19.89
C LEU A 72 19.49 -2.30 -20.54
N ASN A 73 19.45 -2.35 -21.87
CA ASN A 73 20.58 -2.88 -22.61
C ASN A 73 21.84 -2.08 -22.18
N PRO A 74 22.97 -2.73 -21.83
CA PRO A 74 24.20 -2.03 -21.47
C PRO A 74 24.59 -0.90 -22.44
N TYR A 75 24.26 -1.03 -23.73
CA TYR A 75 24.49 0.01 -24.72
C TYR A 75 23.58 1.25 -24.56
N GLU A 76 22.36 1.10 -24.06
CA GLU A 76 21.45 2.23 -23.77
C GLU A 76 21.85 2.98 -22.49
N LEU A 77 22.37 2.27 -21.49
CA LEU A 77 22.91 2.87 -20.25
C LEU A 77 24.12 3.79 -20.52
N ILE A 78 24.99 3.39 -21.45
CA ILE A 78 26.16 4.19 -21.86
C ILE A 78 25.72 5.46 -22.60
N ALA A 79 24.67 5.37 -23.42
CA ALA A 79 24.13 6.51 -24.15
C ALA A 79 23.44 7.55 -23.24
N SER A 80 22.81 7.12 -22.14
CA SER A 80 22.16 8.03 -21.18
C SER A 80 23.10 8.64 -20.14
N SER A 81 24.33 8.14 -20.03
CA SER A 81 25.32 8.55 -19.01
C SER A 81 26.48 9.37 -19.56
N HIS A 82 26.46 9.77 -20.84
CA HIS A 82 27.43 10.74 -21.35
C HIS A 82 27.00 12.17 -21.04
N PRO A 83 27.77 12.94 -20.24
CA PRO A 83 27.69 14.38 -20.29
C PRO A 83 28.15 14.79 -21.69
N LEU A 84 27.23 15.39 -22.44
CA LEU A 84 27.56 16.21 -23.59
C LEU A 84 28.56 17.27 -23.14
N PHE A 85 29.87 17.09 -23.33
CA PHE A 85 30.81 18.22 -23.39
C PHE A 85 32.14 17.83 -24.08
N PRO A 86 32.74 18.75 -24.87
CA PRO A 86 32.16 19.86 -25.64
C PRO A 86 31.98 19.53 -27.12
#